data_AF-A0A7X6ZAW0-F1
#
_entry.id   AF-A0A7X6ZAW0-F1
#
_cell.length_a   1.000
_cell.length_b   1.000
_cell.length_c   1.000
_cell.angle_alpha   90.00
_cell.angle_beta   90.00
_cell.angle_gamma   90.00
#
_symmetry.space_group_name_H-M   'P 1'
#
loop_
_entity.id
_entity.type
_entity.pdbx_description
1 polymer ?
#
loop_
_entity_poly.entity_id
_entity_poly.type
_entity_poly.pdbx_seq_one_letter_code
_entity_poly.pdbx_strand_id
1 'polypeptide(L)'
;MHGRATPGGTVTRKTALSVSARRPLGIALLLGILLALVGGLFSAQPAFAADCAPNSTTACIQGVMKTSSGDPAEGVTLSLSGGGESQEIQTASDGRWSFAVTSSGTFTVSVDPSTLPEGQYLKLVESRDISVQVGGVGGGLFPLTDDPNATVAPDAGAGAGAGTGDGEAEEQANSGSQANASSFSWPRFWQQFASGLRMGLLIALASLGLSLIFGTTGLSNFAHGEMVSMGGLLAAAAMTLTGNLWLAGAIAVIVMAVFGWAQDKVLWKPLRKRKLSLMQLMIVSIGLSITMQYMFQFIWGSGIVRIDTKNPATATIFGITMTVQSYVA
;
A
#
# COMPACT_ATOMS: atom_id res chain seq x y z
N MET A 1 14.63 48.57 -60.34
CA MET A 1 14.36 50.01 -60.50
C MET A 1 12.88 50.26 -60.23
N HIS A 2 12.60 51.20 -59.33
CA HIS A 2 11.26 51.66 -58.96
C HIS A 2 10.49 52.25 -60.15
N GLY A 3 9.16 52.10 -60.14
CA GLY A 3 8.23 52.80 -61.02
C GLY A 3 6.83 52.80 -60.41
N ARG A 4 6.22 53.98 -60.30
CA ARG A 4 5.17 54.40 -59.36
C ARG A 4 3.78 54.45 -60.05
N ALA A 5 2.74 54.20 -59.25
CA ALA A 5 1.29 54.50 -59.33
C ALA A 5 0.73 55.33 -60.53
N THR A 6 -0.51 55.13 -61.00
CA THR A 6 -1.81 55.51 -60.38
C THR A 6 -2.99 55.11 -61.35
N PRO A 7 -4.28 55.54 -61.21
CA PRO A 7 -5.41 54.67 -60.86
C PRO A 7 -6.51 54.60 -61.96
N GLY A 8 -7.47 53.69 -61.85
CA GLY A 8 -8.60 53.68 -62.78
C GLY A 8 -9.80 52.85 -62.32
N GLY A 9 -10.90 53.55 -62.01
CA GLY A 9 -12.26 53.04 -62.23
C GLY A 9 -12.95 52.39 -61.03
N THR A 10 -13.61 53.21 -60.23
CA THR A 10 -14.69 52.80 -59.32
C THR A 10 -15.92 52.37 -60.14
N VAL A 11 -16.39 51.13 -59.97
CA VAL A 11 -17.76 50.73 -60.37
C VAL A 11 -18.51 50.28 -59.11
N THR A 12 -19.43 51.13 -58.69
CA THR A 12 -20.38 50.92 -57.61
C THR A 12 -21.45 49.90 -58.04
N ARG A 13 -21.53 48.75 -57.38
CA ARG A 13 -22.73 47.91 -57.41
C ARG A 13 -23.38 47.89 -56.03
N LYS A 14 -24.41 48.73 -55.87
CA LYS A 14 -25.35 48.63 -54.74
C LYS A 14 -26.17 47.36 -54.93
N THR A 15 -25.92 46.34 -54.11
CA THR A 15 -26.84 45.21 -53.97
C THR A 15 -27.37 45.25 -52.54
N ALA A 16 -28.47 45.98 -52.36
CA ALA A 16 -29.22 45.98 -51.11
C ALA A 16 -30.08 44.70 -51.08
N LEU A 17 -29.74 43.75 -50.22
CA LEU A 17 -30.64 42.67 -49.83
C LEU A 17 -31.26 43.06 -48.49
N SER A 18 -32.53 43.46 -48.51
CA SER A 18 -33.33 43.68 -47.32
C SER A 18 -33.83 42.34 -46.79
N VAL A 19 -33.20 41.82 -45.74
CA VAL A 19 -33.76 40.68 -44.99
C VAL A 19 -34.71 41.22 -43.92
N SER A 20 -35.99 40.95 -44.14
CA SER A 20 -37.11 41.26 -43.26
C SER A 20 -36.92 40.71 -41.85
N ALA A 21 -36.74 41.61 -40.88
CA ALA A 21 -36.68 41.30 -39.46
C ALA A 21 -38.09 41.09 -38.89
N ARG A 22 -38.70 39.92 -39.12
CA ARG A 22 -39.87 39.50 -38.33
C ARG A 22 -39.87 37.99 -38.04
N ARG A 23 -39.70 37.71 -36.74
CA ARG A 23 -40.14 36.54 -35.93
C ARG A 23 -39.00 35.68 -35.29
N PRO A 24 -38.31 36.17 -34.24
CA PRO A 24 -37.39 35.35 -33.44
C PRO A 24 -38.07 34.64 -32.25
N LEU A 25 -39.38 34.86 -32.00
CA LEU A 25 -40.00 34.42 -30.75
C LEU A 25 -40.24 32.90 -30.67
N GLY A 26 -40.59 32.25 -31.79
CA GLY A 26 -40.84 30.80 -31.82
C GLY A 26 -39.55 29.96 -31.72
N ILE A 27 -38.46 30.47 -32.29
CA ILE A 27 -37.14 29.82 -32.22
C ILE A 27 -36.55 29.97 -30.82
N ALA A 28 -36.71 31.14 -30.18
CA ALA A 28 -36.26 31.36 -28.80
C ALA A 28 -37.03 30.49 -27.78
N LEU A 29 -38.34 30.26 -27.99
CA LEU A 29 -39.14 29.42 -27.11
C LEU A 29 -38.80 27.93 -27.26
N LEU A 30 -38.54 27.47 -28.49
CA LEU A 30 -38.05 26.10 -28.76
C LEU A 30 -36.63 25.88 -28.23
N LEU A 31 -35.72 26.85 -28.37
CA LEU A 31 -34.39 26.80 -27.76
C LEU A 31 -34.45 26.82 -26.23
N GLY A 32 -35.37 27.59 -25.64
CA GLY A 32 -35.57 27.63 -24.18
C GLY A 32 -36.11 26.31 -23.62
N ILE A 33 -37.05 25.66 -24.31
CA ILE A 33 -37.56 24.34 -23.92
C ILE A 33 -36.50 23.26 -24.13
N LEU A 34 -35.71 23.33 -25.21
CA LEU A 34 -34.59 22.41 -25.45
C LEU A 34 -33.49 22.57 -24.39
N LEU A 35 -33.18 23.80 -23.97
CA LEU A 35 -32.22 24.06 -22.88
C LEU A 35 -32.75 23.57 -21.52
N ALA A 36 -34.05 23.71 -21.25
CA ALA A 36 -34.67 23.22 -20.02
C ALA A 36 -34.74 21.68 -19.96
N LEU A 37 -34.92 21.01 -21.11
CA LEU A 37 -34.91 19.55 -21.20
C LEU A 37 -33.50 18.94 -21.13
N VAL A 38 -32.46 19.67 -21.56
CA VAL A 38 -31.06 19.24 -21.49
C VAL A 38 -30.42 19.58 -20.14
N GLY A 39 -30.82 20.68 -19.50
CA GLY A 39 -30.29 21.10 -18.19
C GLY A 39 -30.74 20.23 -17.01
N GLY A 40 -31.83 19.47 -17.15
CA GLY A 40 -32.36 18.60 -16.08
C GLY A 40 -31.73 17.21 -15.99
N LEU A 41 -30.87 16.82 -16.93
CA LEU A 41 -30.34 15.44 -17.03
C LEU A 41 -28.86 15.29 -16.62
N PHE A 42 -28.22 16.38 -16.18
CA PHE A 42 -26.88 16.33 -15.59
C PHE A 42 -26.97 16.52 -14.07
N SER A 43 -27.67 15.61 -13.38
CA SER A 43 -27.22 15.26 -12.03
C SER A 43 -26.16 14.18 -12.25
N ALA A 44 -24.90 14.51 -11.91
CA ALA A 44 -23.83 13.52 -11.93
C ALA A 44 -24.25 12.40 -10.98
N GLN A 45 -24.62 11.24 -11.53
CA GLN A 45 -24.80 10.06 -10.70
C GLN A 45 -23.41 9.70 -10.16
N PRO A 46 -23.26 9.44 -8.85
CA PRO A 46 -21.97 9.08 -8.28
C PRO A 46 -21.47 7.80 -8.95
N ALA A 47 -20.21 7.78 -9.36
CA ALA A 47 -19.59 6.59 -9.92
C ALA A 47 -19.32 5.58 -8.80
N PHE A 48 -19.64 4.30 -9.02
CA PHE A 48 -19.25 3.25 -8.08
C PHE A 48 -17.74 3.06 -8.09
N ALA A 49 -17.14 2.83 -6.93
CA ALA A 49 -15.71 2.56 -6.82
C ALA A 49 -15.29 1.36 -7.69
N ALA A 50 -14.53 1.62 -8.75
CA ALA A 50 -13.88 0.60 -9.57
C ALA A 50 -12.56 0.15 -8.91
N ASP A 51 -12.07 -1.04 -9.26
CA ASP A 51 -10.72 -1.47 -8.87
C ASP A 51 -9.67 -0.69 -9.67
N CYS A 52 -8.87 0.12 -8.98
CA CYS A 52 -7.75 0.85 -9.58
C CYS A 52 -6.46 0.00 -9.53
N ALA A 53 -5.81 -0.18 -10.68
CA ALA A 53 -4.50 -0.82 -10.80
C ALA A 53 -3.43 0.22 -11.24
N PRO A 54 -2.38 0.47 -10.44
CA PRO A 54 -1.37 1.47 -10.75
C PRO A 54 -0.53 1.06 -11.97
N ASN A 55 -0.18 2.03 -12.80
CA ASN A 55 0.65 1.84 -14.00
C ASN A 55 1.56 3.06 -14.23
N SER A 56 2.40 3.04 -15.27
CA SER A 56 3.37 4.11 -15.56
C SER A 56 2.76 5.49 -15.85
N THR A 57 1.44 5.59 -15.96
CA THR A 57 0.66 6.82 -16.23
C THR A 57 -0.49 7.05 -15.24
N THR A 58 -0.72 6.13 -14.29
CA THR A 58 -1.85 6.18 -13.37
C THR A 58 -1.40 5.79 -11.96
N ALA A 59 -1.75 6.61 -10.99
CA ALA A 59 -1.64 6.27 -9.57
C ALA A 59 -3.01 5.99 -8.97
N CYS A 60 -3.05 5.20 -7.90
CA CYS A 60 -4.30 4.82 -7.26
C CYS A 60 -4.37 5.37 -5.84
N ILE A 61 -5.43 6.09 -5.51
CA ILE A 61 -5.73 6.47 -4.13
C ILE A 61 -6.88 5.61 -3.65
N GLN A 62 -6.65 4.75 -2.65
CA GLN A 62 -7.64 3.76 -2.25
C GLN A 62 -7.73 3.58 -0.74
N GLY A 63 -8.85 3.00 -0.31
CA GLY A 63 -9.09 2.69 1.09
C GLY A 63 -10.28 1.77 1.28
N VAL A 64 -10.58 1.49 2.55
CA VAL A 64 -11.77 0.76 2.98
C VAL A 64 -12.42 1.55 4.09
N MET A 65 -13.73 1.74 4.01
CA MET A 65 -14.52 2.27 5.11
C MET A 65 -15.29 1.15 5.79
N LYS A 66 -15.21 1.17 7.12
CA LYS A 66 -15.88 0.23 8.00
C LYS A 66 -16.62 1.01 9.07
N THR A 67 -17.77 0.49 9.46
CA THR A 67 -18.54 0.97 10.61
C THR A 67 -17.79 0.70 11.91
N SER A 68 -18.25 1.29 13.02
CA SER A 68 -17.76 1.00 14.37
C SER A 68 -17.87 -0.48 14.75
N SER A 69 -18.84 -1.22 14.19
CA SER A 69 -19.01 -2.67 14.37
C SER A 69 -18.03 -3.51 13.55
N GLY A 70 -17.32 -2.91 12.58
CA GLY A 70 -16.37 -3.58 11.69
C GLY A 70 -16.97 -4.07 10.38
N ASP A 71 -18.27 -3.83 10.15
CA ASP A 71 -18.97 -4.13 8.90
C ASP A 71 -18.59 -3.13 7.79
N PRO A 72 -18.63 -3.51 6.51
CA PRO A 72 -18.35 -2.59 5.41
C PRO A 72 -19.37 -1.44 5.37
N ALA A 73 -18.88 -0.21 5.22
CA ALA A 73 -19.74 0.97 5.05
C ALA A 73 -19.98 1.22 3.56
N GLU A 74 -21.12 0.77 3.05
CA GLU A 74 -21.54 0.92 1.65
C GLU A 74 -22.26 2.26 1.39
N GLY A 75 -22.14 2.80 0.17
CA GLY A 75 -22.91 3.95 -0.29
C GLY A 75 -22.43 5.31 0.23
N VAL A 76 -21.29 5.36 0.90
CA VAL A 76 -20.71 6.60 1.42
C VAL A 76 -20.00 7.33 0.29
N THR A 77 -20.32 8.61 0.10
CA THR A 77 -19.74 9.44 -0.95
C THR A 77 -18.40 10.02 -0.51
N LEU A 78 -17.39 9.85 -1.37
CA LEU A 78 -16.08 10.49 -1.26
C LEU A 78 -15.83 11.37 -2.47
N SER A 79 -15.29 12.56 -2.25
CA SER A 79 -14.84 13.48 -3.28
C SER A 79 -13.33 13.65 -3.22
N LEU A 80 -12.66 13.57 -4.36
CA LEU A 80 -11.25 13.88 -4.53
C LEU A 80 -11.09 15.23 -5.23
N SER A 81 -10.17 16.06 -4.74
CA SER A 81 -9.79 17.34 -5.33
C SER A 81 -8.27 17.53 -5.26
N GLY A 82 -7.62 17.70 -6.41
CA GLY A 82 -6.17 17.93 -6.49
C GLY A 82 -5.63 17.72 -7.90
N GLY A 83 -4.46 18.28 -8.21
CA GLY A 83 -3.81 18.06 -9.52
C GLY A 83 -4.59 18.55 -10.75
N GLY A 84 -5.64 19.36 -10.58
CA GLY A 84 -6.53 19.80 -11.67
C GLY A 84 -7.65 18.79 -12.02
N GLU A 85 -7.76 17.69 -11.26
CA GLU A 85 -8.79 16.67 -11.41
C GLU A 85 -9.73 16.70 -10.18
N SER A 86 -11.02 16.50 -10.40
CA SER A 86 -11.99 16.28 -9.32
C SER A 86 -12.89 15.11 -9.68
N GLN A 87 -13.05 14.18 -8.75
CA GLN A 87 -13.82 12.95 -8.92
C GLN A 87 -14.67 12.72 -7.68
N GLU A 88 -15.84 12.13 -7.86
CA GLU A 88 -16.74 11.78 -6.77
C GLU A 88 -17.17 10.33 -6.96
N ILE A 89 -17.02 9.51 -5.92
CA ILE A 89 -17.32 8.08 -5.93
C ILE A 89 -18.09 7.67 -4.68
N GLN A 90 -18.80 6.56 -4.76
CA GLN A 90 -19.38 5.90 -3.59
C GLN A 90 -18.63 4.63 -3.23
N THR A 91 -18.56 4.32 -1.94
CA THR A 91 -18.05 3.03 -1.47
C THR A 91 -18.86 1.87 -2.03
N ALA A 92 -18.16 0.84 -2.46
CA ALA A 92 -18.78 -0.41 -2.90
C ALA A 92 -19.37 -1.21 -1.72
N SER A 93 -20.11 -2.28 -2.04
CA SER A 93 -20.72 -3.18 -1.05
C SER A 93 -19.74 -3.87 -0.08
N ASP A 94 -18.45 -3.91 -0.42
CA ASP A 94 -17.37 -4.40 0.44
C ASP A 94 -16.67 -3.29 1.24
N GLY A 95 -17.21 -2.06 1.18
CA GLY A 95 -16.68 -0.87 1.85
C GLY A 95 -15.44 -0.29 1.16
N ARG A 96 -14.99 -0.84 0.03
CA ARG A 96 -13.81 -0.35 -0.69
C ARG A 96 -14.15 0.89 -1.52
N TRP A 97 -13.16 1.76 -1.65
CA TRP A 97 -13.22 2.93 -2.52
C TRP A 97 -11.85 3.14 -3.18
N SER A 98 -11.86 3.65 -4.43
CA SER A 98 -10.63 4.01 -5.11
C SER A 98 -10.80 5.11 -6.16
N PHE A 99 -9.80 5.97 -6.26
CA PHE A 99 -9.66 6.99 -7.30
C PHE A 99 -8.44 6.68 -8.15
N ALA A 100 -8.57 6.87 -9.46
CA ALA A 100 -7.47 6.84 -10.40
C ALA A 100 -7.04 8.28 -10.70
N VAL A 101 -5.78 8.61 -10.42
CA VAL A 101 -5.20 9.94 -10.70
C VAL A 101 -4.09 9.83 -11.73
N THR A 102 -4.02 10.79 -12.64
CA THR A 102 -3.06 10.77 -13.76
C THR A 102 -1.81 11.62 -13.50
N SER A 103 -1.78 12.36 -12.39
CA SER A 103 -0.67 13.22 -11.99
C SER A 103 -0.11 12.84 -10.63
N SER A 104 1.21 13.01 -10.48
CA SER A 104 1.87 12.94 -9.17
C SER A 104 1.63 14.25 -8.43
N GLY A 105 1.21 14.19 -7.17
CA GLY A 105 0.91 15.38 -6.39
C GLY A 105 0.19 15.07 -5.09
N THR A 106 -0.23 16.13 -4.40
CA THR A 106 -1.08 16.05 -3.21
C THR A 106 -2.53 16.22 -3.62
N PHE A 107 -3.36 15.25 -3.24
CA PHE A 107 -4.80 15.25 -3.46
C PHE A 107 -5.52 15.27 -2.12
N THR A 108 -6.55 16.11 -2.00
CA THR A 108 -7.42 16.14 -0.84
C THR A 108 -8.61 15.23 -1.11
N VAL A 109 -8.79 14.21 -0.28
CA VAL A 109 -9.96 13.33 -0.29
C VAL A 109 -10.87 13.75 0.85
N SER A 110 -12.13 14.04 0.55
CA SER A 110 -13.16 14.43 1.52
C SER A 110 -14.31 13.43 1.51
N VAL A 111 -14.92 13.20 2.66
CA VAL A 111 -16.09 12.33 2.84
C VAL A 111 -17.30 13.19 3.15
N ASP A 112 -18.44 12.93 2.49
CA ASP A 112 -19.68 13.63 2.78
C ASP A 112 -20.38 13.03 4.02
N PRO A 113 -20.47 13.76 5.15
CA PRO A 113 -21.04 13.25 6.39
C PRO A 113 -22.55 12.95 6.28
N SER A 114 -23.26 13.52 5.29
CA SER A 114 -24.69 13.26 5.09
C SER A 114 -24.97 11.88 4.50
N THR A 115 -23.96 11.23 3.92
CA THR A 115 -24.05 9.92 3.26
C THR A 115 -23.62 8.77 4.16
N LEU A 116 -23.32 9.05 5.43
CA LEU A 116 -22.92 8.04 6.40
C LEU A 116 -24.13 7.15 6.82
N PRO A 117 -23.91 5.85 7.07
CA PRO A 117 -24.94 4.98 7.63
C PRO A 117 -25.47 5.50 8.97
N GLU A 118 -26.74 5.22 9.28
CA GLU A 118 -27.38 5.71 10.51
C GLU A 118 -26.58 5.34 11.78
N GLY A 119 -26.36 6.33 12.64
CA GLY A 119 -25.62 6.17 13.89
C GLY A 119 -24.10 6.10 13.74
N GLN A 120 -23.54 6.40 12.55
CA GLN A 120 -22.10 6.50 12.33
C GLN A 120 -21.65 7.96 12.16
N TYR A 121 -20.53 8.29 12.78
CA TYR A 121 -19.87 9.59 12.73
C TYR A 121 -18.41 9.42 12.34
N LEU A 122 -17.78 10.46 11.78
CA LEU A 122 -16.35 10.43 11.47
C LEU A 122 -15.55 10.65 12.76
N LYS A 123 -14.56 9.78 13.00
CA LYS A 123 -13.76 9.79 14.24
C LYS A 123 -12.62 10.82 14.25
N LEU A 124 -12.11 11.17 13.07
CA LEU A 124 -10.89 11.99 12.95
C LEU A 124 -11.13 13.28 12.18
N VAL A 125 -11.35 13.18 10.86
CA VAL A 125 -11.40 14.32 9.94
C VAL A 125 -12.34 14.02 8.76
N GLU A 126 -12.97 15.07 8.24
CA GLU A 126 -13.82 15.01 7.04
C GLU A 126 -13.00 14.98 5.75
N SER A 127 -11.79 15.54 5.77
CA SER A 127 -10.89 15.60 4.61
C SER A 127 -9.45 15.23 4.98
N ARG A 128 -8.73 14.57 4.07
CA ARG A 128 -7.31 14.21 4.22
C ARG A 128 -6.53 14.49 2.95
N ASP A 129 -5.34 15.05 3.13
CA ASP A 129 -4.36 15.19 2.07
C ASP A 129 -3.55 13.91 1.91
N ILE A 130 -3.44 13.43 0.66
CA ILE A 130 -2.76 12.21 0.28
C ILE A 130 -1.81 12.55 -0.87
N SER A 131 -0.51 12.39 -0.61
CA SER A 131 0.53 12.52 -1.63
C SER A 131 0.73 11.19 -2.35
N VAL A 132 0.74 11.21 -3.67
CA VAL A 132 0.92 10.01 -4.49
C VAL A 132 1.80 10.31 -5.70
N GLN A 133 2.58 9.31 -6.12
CA GLN A 133 3.38 9.33 -7.34
C GLN A 133 2.78 8.37 -8.37
N VAL A 134 2.84 8.72 -9.64
CA VAL A 134 2.43 7.85 -10.76
C VAL A 134 3.11 6.48 -10.66
N GLY A 135 2.33 5.40 -10.83
CA GLY A 135 2.79 4.02 -10.60
C GLY A 135 2.72 3.56 -9.14
N GLY A 136 2.38 4.46 -8.21
CA GLY A 136 2.24 4.18 -6.78
C GLY A 136 0.78 4.10 -6.32
N VAL A 137 0.64 3.77 -5.03
CA VAL A 137 -0.64 3.69 -4.33
C VAL A 137 -0.63 4.61 -3.11
N GLY A 138 -1.59 5.52 -3.03
CA GLY A 138 -1.89 6.33 -1.84
C GLY A 138 -3.02 5.72 -1.02
N GLY A 139 -2.85 5.67 0.30
CA GLY A 139 -3.87 5.14 1.23
C GLY A 139 -4.61 6.25 1.96
N GLY A 140 -5.94 6.23 1.94
CA GLY A 140 -6.78 7.07 2.78
C GLY A 140 -7.57 6.24 3.79
N LEU A 141 -7.60 6.66 5.06
CA LEU A 141 -8.42 6.02 6.08
C LEU A 141 -9.35 7.05 6.72
N PHE A 142 -10.64 6.73 6.73
CA PHE A 142 -11.69 7.52 7.37
C PHE A 142 -12.43 6.63 8.36
N PRO A 143 -11.92 6.51 9.60
CA PRO A 143 -12.52 5.64 10.60
C PRO A 143 -13.85 6.21 11.09
N LEU A 144 -14.87 5.35 11.15
CA LEU A 144 -16.19 5.67 11.70
C LEU A 144 -16.27 5.32 13.19
N THR A 145 -17.17 6.00 13.89
CA THR A 145 -17.44 5.83 15.33
C THR A 145 -18.93 5.97 15.59
N ASP A 146 -19.41 5.30 16.63
CA ASP A 146 -20.79 5.35 17.15
C ASP A 146 -21.00 6.48 18.17
N ASP A 147 -19.91 7.10 18.62
CA ASP A 147 -19.94 8.25 19.54
C ASP A 147 -20.14 9.57 18.77
N PRO A 148 -21.29 10.27 18.92
CA PRO A 148 -21.57 11.55 18.28
C PRO A 148 -20.67 12.70 18.78
N ASN A 149 -19.95 12.50 19.89
CA ASN A 149 -19.11 13.50 20.53
C ASN A 149 -17.62 13.21 20.36
N ALA A 150 -17.25 12.23 19.53
CA ALA A 150 -15.87 12.01 19.13
C ALA A 150 -15.36 13.27 18.42
N THR A 151 -14.45 13.99 19.06
CA THR A 151 -13.94 15.26 18.56
C THR A 151 -13.19 15.08 17.24
N VAL A 152 -13.69 15.74 16.18
CA VAL A 152 -12.93 16.01 14.96
C VAL A 152 -11.74 16.88 15.36
N ALA A 153 -10.55 16.29 15.46
CA ALA A 153 -9.35 17.04 15.82
C ALA A 153 -8.94 17.88 14.59
N PRO A 154 -8.69 19.20 14.74
CA PRO A 154 -8.15 19.99 13.65
C PRO A 154 -6.73 19.53 13.34
N ASP A 155 -6.47 19.39 12.04
CA ASP A 155 -5.24 18.98 11.39
C ASP A 155 -3.94 19.29 12.17
N ALA A 156 -3.28 18.26 12.68
CA ALA A 156 -1.84 18.32 12.92
C ALA A 156 -1.18 17.83 11.64
N GLY A 157 -0.86 18.79 10.76
CA GLY A 157 -0.35 18.58 9.42
C GLY A 157 0.55 17.35 9.29
N ALA A 158 0.15 16.42 8.42
CA ALA A 158 0.95 15.27 8.08
C ALA A 158 2.22 15.76 7.36
N GLY A 159 3.33 15.75 8.11
CA GLY A 159 4.65 16.01 7.59
C GLY A 159 4.94 15.18 6.35
N ALA A 160 5.46 15.88 5.34
CA ALA A 160 5.95 15.34 4.10
C ALA A 160 6.90 14.15 4.32
N GLY A 161 6.57 13.02 3.72
CA GLY A 161 7.49 11.92 3.45
C GLY A 161 7.87 11.90 1.98
N ALA A 162 8.57 12.94 1.51
CA ALA A 162 9.30 12.88 0.26
C ALA A 162 10.57 12.05 0.50
N GLY A 163 10.58 10.80 0.08
CA GLY A 163 11.74 9.90 0.11
C GLY A 163 12.15 9.51 -1.30
N THR A 164 12.97 10.33 -1.96
CA THR A 164 13.85 9.89 -3.05
C THR A 164 15.18 9.46 -2.43
N GLY A 165 15.61 8.20 -2.68
CA GLY A 165 16.96 7.72 -2.36
C GLY A 165 17.01 6.41 -1.56
N ASP A 166 17.04 5.30 -2.30
CA ASP A 166 17.82 4.08 -2.08
C ASP A 166 17.91 3.48 -0.66
N GLY A 167 17.07 2.46 -0.42
CA GLY A 167 17.15 1.57 0.74
C GLY A 167 15.79 0.98 1.07
N GLU A 168 15.38 -0.07 0.35
CA GLU A 168 14.07 -0.68 0.53
C GLU A 168 13.98 -1.44 1.86
N ALA A 169 13.05 -0.94 2.66
CA ALA A 169 12.75 -1.31 4.01
C ALA A 169 11.85 -2.55 4.08
N GLU A 170 11.93 -3.22 5.22
CA GLU A 170 10.94 -4.12 5.78
C GLU A 170 9.54 -3.50 5.69
N GLU A 171 8.65 -4.14 4.92
CA GLU A 171 7.23 -3.79 4.90
C GLU A 171 6.47 -4.77 5.80
N GLN A 172 6.58 -4.59 7.11
CA GLN A 172 5.55 -5.06 8.04
C GLN A 172 4.38 -4.09 7.96
N ALA A 173 3.19 -4.63 7.68
CA ALA A 173 1.92 -3.92 7.70
C ALA A 173 1.66 -3.35 9.11
N ASN A 174 2.23 -2.19 9.38
CA ASN A 174 1.91 -1.36 10.51
C ASN A 174 0.58 -0.68 10.18
N SER A 175 -0.51 -1.27 10.64
CA SER A 175 -1.73 -0.52 10.91
C SER A 175 -1.43 0.43 12.05
N GLY A 176 -0.70 1.51 11.72
CA GLY A 176 -0.35 2.60 12.60
C GLY A 176 -1.61 3.33 12.98
N SER A 177 -2.26 2.86 14.05
CA SER A 177 -3.11 3.71 14.89
C SER A 177 -2.23 4.85 15.40
N GLN A 178 -2.13 5.93 14.63
CA GLN A 178 -1.41 7.12 15.04
C GLN A 178 -1.99 7.65 16.35
N ALA A 179 -1.04 8.12 17.17
CA ALA A 179 -1.19 8.41 18.57
C ALA A 179 -2.23 9.50 18.84
N ASN A 180 -3.32 9.13 19.51
CA ASN A 180 -3.99 10.05 20.41
C ASN A 180 -3.34 9.92 21.78
N ALA A 181 -3.09 11.05 22.44
CA ALA A 181 -2.57 11.12 23.78
C ALA A 181 -3.24 10.07 24.68
N SER A 182 -2.41 9.08 25.03
CA SER A 182 -2.55 7.96 25.95
C SER A 182 -3.80 7.93 26.85
N SER A 183 -4.82 7.19 26.44
CA SER A 183 -5.52 6.33 27.39
C SER A 183 -4.84 4.96 27.39
N PHE A 184 -4.32 4.57 28.56
CA PHE A 184 -3.77 3.22 28.73
C PHE A 184 -4.92 2.22 28.55
N SER A 185 -4.85 1.43 27.47
CA SER A 185 -5.82 0.37 27.19
C SER A 185 -5.17 -0.97 27.49
N TRP A 186 -5.66 -1.62 28.55
CA TRP A 186 -5.25 -2.97 28.95
C TRP A 186 -5.22 -3.99 27.78
N PRO A 187 -6.19 -3.98 26.84
CA PRO A 187 -6.13 -4.85 25.67
C PRO A 187 -4.93 -4.57 24.75
N ARG A 188 -4.60 -3.29 24.52
CA ARG A 188 -3.42 -2.92 23.70
C ARG A 188 -2.12 -3.30 24.39
N PHE A 189 -2.06 -3.16 25.71
CA PHE A 189 -0.90 -3.63 26.49
C PHE A 189 -0.69 -5.13 26.30
N TRP A 190 -1.73 -5.95 26.49
CA TRP A 190 -1.60 -7.40 26.37
C TRP A 190 -1.28 -7.84 24.94
N GLN A 191 -1.85 -7.17 23.95
CA GLN A 191 -1.54 -7.45 22.54
C GLN A 191 -0.11 -7.06 22.15
N GLN A 192 0.37 -5.89 22.61
CA GLN A 192 1.74 -5.47 22.38
C GLN A 192 2.74 -6.37 23.12
N PHE A 193 2.40 -6.80 24.33
CA PHE A 193 3.18 -7.75 25.10
C PHE A 193 3.29 -9.10 24.38
N ALA A 194 2.17 -9.66 23.89
CA ALA A 194 2.16 -10.90 23.13
C ALA A 194 2.95 -10.78 21.81
N SER A 195 2.81 -9.65 21.10
CA SER A 195 3.57 -9.39 19.87
C SER A 195 5.07 -9.26 20.13
N GLY A 196 5.45 -8.56 21.20
CA GLY A 196 6.85 -8.44 21.64
C GLY A 196 7.43 -9.78 22.06
N LEU A 197 6.66 -10.60 22.77
CA LEU A 197 7.07 -11.94 23.17
C LEU A 197 7.29 -12.84 21.94
N ARG A 198 6.38 -12.80 20.95
CA ARG A 198 6.53 -13.55 19.69
C ARG A 198 7.83 -13.18 18.98
N MET A 199 8.07 -11.88 18.76
CA MET A 199 9.30 -11.41 18.11
C MET A 199 10.55 -11.79 18.92
N GLY A 200 10.47 -11.67 20.25
CA GLY A 200 11.54 -12.07 21.16
C GLY A 200 11.87 -13.56 21.07
N LEU A 201 10.86 -14.43 21.00
CA LEU A 201 11.06 -15.88 20.85
C LEU A 201 11.72 -16.24 19.51
N LEU A 202 11.38 -15.56 18.42
CA LEU A 202 12.01 -15.77 17.12
C LEU A 202 13.50 -15.42 17.16
N ILE A 203 13.84 -14.26 17.72
CA ILE A 203 15.24 -13.82 17.87
C ILE A 203 15.99 -14.72 18.87
N ALA A 204 15.33 -15.15 19.95
CA ALA A 204 15.90 -16.07 20.93
C ALA A 204 16.23 -17.42 20.31
N LEU A 205 15.34 -17.99 19.48
CA LEU A 205 15.58 -19.23 18.76
C LEU A 205 16.80 -19.10 17.82
N ALA A 206 16.86 -18.01 17.06
CA ALA A 206 18.00 -17.73 16.17
C ALA A 206 19.33 -17.61 16.95
N SER A 207 19.29 -16.97 18.13
CA SER A 207 20.43 -16.77 19.01
C SER A 207 20.89 -18.05 19.69
N LEU A 208 19.96 -18.91 20.11
CA LEU A 208 20.25 -20.24 20.66
C LEU A 208 20.98 -21.11 19.63
N GLY A 209 20.59 -21.03 18.36
CA GLY A 209 21.31 -21.70 17.27
C GLY A 209 22.76 -21.23 17.15
N LEU A 210 23.00 -19.91 17.16
CA LEU A 210 24.36 -19.35 17.12
C LEU A 210 25.19 -19.80 18.33
N SER A 211 24.60 -19.77 19.53
CA SER A 211 25.25 -20.19 20.76
C SER A 211 25.64 -21.67 20.74
N LEU A 212 24.78 -22.55 20.23
CA LEU A 212 25.06 -23.98 20.11
C LEU A 212 26.19 -24.27 19.10
N ILE A 213 26.19 -23.57 17.96
CA ILE A 213 27.25 -23.68 16.95
C ILE A 213 28.58 -23.21 17.54
N PHE A 214 28.59 -22.06 18.20
CA PHE A 214 29.80 -21.55 18.86
C PHE A 214 30.27 -22.48 19.98
N GLY A 215 29.35 -23.01 20.80
CA GLY A 215 29.66 -23.91 21.90
C GLY A 215 30.25 -25.25 21.44
N THR A 216 29.86 -25.75 20.28
CA THR A 216 30.37 -27.01 19.72
C THR A 216 31.62 -26.85 18.86
N THR A 217 31.80 -25.69 18.19
CA THR A 217 32.90 -25.48 17.24
C THR A 217 33.99 -24.53 17.73
N GLY A 218 33.69 -23.66 18.70
CA GLY A 218 34.57 -22.57 19.15
C GLY A 218 34.77 -21.45 18.12
N LEU A 219 33.99 -21.46 17.03
CA LEU A 219 34.13 -20.52 15.91
C LEU A 219 32.91 -19.60 15.87
N SER A 220 33.14 -18.30 15.97
CA SER A 220 32.06 -17.34 15.69
C SER A 220 31.86 -17.29 14.16
N ASN A 221 30.62 -17.50 13.73
CA ASN A 221 30.30 -17.61 12.32
C ASN A 221 29.48 -16.39 11.91
N PHE A 222 30.09 -15.48 11.15
CA PHE A 222 29.42 -14.26 10.70
C PHE A 222 28.34 -14.53 9.65
N ALA A 223 28.38 -15.68 8.96
CA ALA A 223 27.36 -16.06 7.99
C ALA A 223 26.07 -16.61 8.62
N HIS A 224 25.96 -16.67 9.96
CA HIS A 224 24.78 -17.23 10.63
C HIS A 224 23.49 -16.47 10.27
N GLY A 225 23.56 -15.14 10.17
CA GLY A 225 22.41 -14.33 9.75
C GLY A 225 21.88 -14.74 8.38
N GLU A 226 22.77 -14.95 7.41
CA GLU A 226 22.41 -15.39 6.07
C GLU A 226 21.83 -16.81 6.04
N MET A 227 22.26 -17.70 6.94
CA MET A 227 21.64 -19.02 7.08
C MET A 227 20.22 -18.94 7.60
N VAL A 228 19.94 -18.02 8.53
CA VAL A 228 18.57 -17.77 9.02
C VAL A 228 17.70 -17.22 7.89
N SER A 229 18.21 -16.25 7.12
CA SER A 229 17.53 -15.69 5.94
C SER A 229 17.22 -16.77 4.89
N MET A 230 18.17 -17.66 4.60
CA MET A 230 17.97 -18.78 3.70
C MET A 230 16.81 -19.69 4.13
N GLY A 231 16.68 -19.97 5.43
CA GLY A 231 15.56 -20.74 5.95
C GLY A 231 14.21 -20.11 5.65
N GLY A 232 14.11 -18.78 5.79
CA GLY A 232 12.91 -18.02 5.42
C GLY A 232 12.61 -18.07 3.92
N LEU A 233 13.62 -17.86 3.07
CA LEU A 233 13.48 -17.92 1.60
C LEU A 233 13.08 -19.32 1.12
N LEU A 234 13.65 -20.38 1.71
CA LEU A 234 13.29 -21.75 1.40
C LEU A 234 11.87 -22.09 1.87
N ALA A 235 11.43 -21.59 3.02
CA ALA A 235 10.05 -21.74 3.48
C ALA A 235 9.07 -21.03 2.53
N ALA A 236 9.42 -19.84 2.04
CA ALA A 236 8.64 -19.12 1.03
C ALA A 236 8.54 -19.91 -0.29
N ALA A 237 9.67 -20.40 -0.80
CA ALA A 237 9.71 -21.21 -2.01
C ALA A 237 8.97 -22.55 -1.87
N ALA A 238 9.02 -23.17 -0.69
CA ALA A 238 8.27 -24.39 -0.42
C ALA A 238 6.77 -24.14 -0.30
N MET A 239 6.36 -22.95 0.17
CA MET A 239 4.95 -22.58 0.26
C MET A 239 4.31 -22.39 -1.13
N THR A 240 5.03 -21.79 -2.09
CA THR A 240 4.51 -21.66 -3.47
C THR A 240 4.27 -23.00 -4.15
N LEU A 241 5.01 -24.05 -3.75
CA LEU A 241 4.88 -25.40 -4.30
C LEU A 241 3.80 -26.25 -3.60
N THR A 242 3.66 -26.12 -2.27
CA THR A 242 2.83 -27.02 -1.46
C THR A 242 1.50 -26.43 -1.03
N GLY A 243 1.38 -25.10 -0.97
CA GLY A 243 0.19 -24.41 -0.47
C GLY A 243 -0.15 -24.67 1.00
N ASN A 244 0.70 -25.36 1.76
CA ASN A 244 0.49 -25.71 3.17
C ASN A 244 1.70 -25.31 4.01
N LEU A 245 1.48 -24.44 4.99
CA LEU A 245 2.51 -23.89 5.88
C LEU A 245 3.31 -24.97 6.63
N TRP A 246 2.65 -26.03 7.10
CA TRP A 246 3.32 -27.10 7.84
C TRP A 246 4.27 -27.90 6.98
N LEU A 247 3.81 -28.25 5.77
CA LEU A 247 4.62 -29.01 4.83
C LEU A 247 5.79 -28.16 4.31
N ALA A 248 5.55 -26.87 4.04
CA ALA A 248 6.59 -25.92 3.67
C ALA A 248 7.66 -25.79 4.76
N GLY A 249 7.25 -25.66 6.04
CA GLY A 249 8.16 -25.59 7.18
C GLY A 249 8.99 -26.87 7.34
N ALA A 250 8.36 -28.05 7.24
CA ALA A 250 9.07 -29.33 7.32
C ALA A 250 10.10 -29.50 6.19
N ILE A 251 9.74 -29.14 4.96
CA ILE A 251 10.65 -29.18 3.81
C ILE A 251 11.81 -28.21 4.03
N ALA A 252 11.55 -26.98 4.49
CA ALA A 252 12.59 -26.00 4.77
C ALA A 252 13.59 -26.49 5.83
N VAL A 253 13.10 -27.13 6.91
CA VAL A 253 13.97 -27.72 7.94
C VAL A 253 14.85 -28.83 7.37
N ILE A 254 14.28 -29.74 6.56
CA ILE A 254 15.05 -30.84 5.95
C ILE A 254 16.12 -30.30 5.00
N VAL A 255 15.76 -29.36 4.13
CA VAL A 255 16.68 -28.75 3.17
C VAL A 255 17.79 -27.98 3.91
N MET A 256 17.46 -27.23 4.96
CA MET A 256 18.44 -26.53 5.79
C MET A 256 19.38 -27.48 6.55
N ALA A 257 18.87 -28.61 7.04
CA ALA A 257 19.71 -29.63 7.68
C ALA A 257 20.72 -30.23 6.70
N VAL A 258 20.28 -30.54 5.47
CA VAL A 258 21.16 -31.02 4.40
C VAL A 258 22.17 -29.93 4.00
N PHE A 259 21.73 -28.68 3.90
CA PHE A 259 22.59 -27.55 3.57
C PHE A 259 23.68 -27.33 4.63
N GLY A 260 23.33 -27.34 5.92
CA GLY A 260 24.29 -27.21 7.02
C GLY A 260 25.31 -28.36 7.03
N TRP A 261 24.87 -29.60 6.77
CA TRP A 261 25.78 -30.74 6.62
C TRP A 261 26.71 -30.58 5.41
N ALA A 262 26.19 -30.14 4.27
CA ALA A 262 26.98 -29.89 3.07
C ALA A 262 28.03 -28.80 3.32
N GLN A 263 27.66 -27.72 3.99
CA GLN A 263 28.55 -26.63 4.37
C GLN A 263 29.65 -27.11 5.33
N ASP A 264 29.33 -27.91 6.36
CA ASP A 264 30.37 -28.48 7.23
C ASP A 264 31.32 -29.40 6.44
N LYS A 265 30.78 -30.26 5.56
CA LYS A 265 31.60 -31.22 4.82
C LYS A 265 32.49 -30.56 3.76
N VAL A 266 31.98 -29.56 3.05
CA VAL A 266 32.65 -28.90 1.91
C VAL A 266 33.55 -27.76 2.36
N LEU A 267 33.09 -26.94 3.30
CA LEU A 267 33.82 -25.75 3.73
C LEU A 267 34.60 -26.01 5.01
N TRP A 268 33.91 -26.35 6.10
CA TRP A 268 34.53 -26.32 7.44
C TRP A 268 35.47 -27.49 7.71
N LYS A 269 35.10 -28.72 7.34
CA LYS A 269 35.88 -29.93 7.59
C LYS A 269 37.25 -29.92 6.90
N PRO A 270 37.39 -29.51 5.63
CA PRO A 270 38.71 -29.40 4.98
C PRO A 270 39.57 -28.30 5.60
N LEU A 271 38.97 -27.16 5.96
CA LEU A 271 39.69 -26.04 6.58
C LEU A 271 40.21 -26.41 7.98
N ARG A 272 39.39 -27.10 8.79
CA ARG A 272 39.82 -27.64 10.09
C ARG A 272 40.96 -28.66 9.95
N LYS A 273 40.89 -29.54 8.95
CA LYS A 273 41.98 -30.52 8.67
C LYS A 273 43.30 -29.84 8.32
N ARG A 274 43.27 -28.65 7.71
CA ARG A 274 44.45 -27.83 7.40
C ARG A 274 44.97 -27.01 8.59
N LYS A 275 44.36 -27.13 9.78
CA LYS A 275 44.75 -26.43 11.02
C LYS A 275 44.84 -24.91 10.88
N LEU A 276 43.91 -24.31 10.15
CA LEU A 276 43.87 -22.86 9.98
C LEU A 276 43.59 -22.15 11.32
N SER A 277 44.13 -20.94 11.47
CA SER A 277 43.88 -20.10 12.64
C SER A 277 42.40 -19.70 12.75
N LEU A 278 41.91 -19.49 13.96
CA LEU A 278 40.53 -19.04 14.22
C LEU A 278 40.21 -17.76 13.44
N MET A 279 41.16 -16.82 13.38
CA MET A 279 41.02 -15.57 12.62
C MET A 279 40.79 -15.82 11.12
N GLN A 280 41.45 -16.81 10.55
CA GLN A 280 41.28 -17.16 9.14
C GLN A 280 39.91 -17.80 8.88
N LEU A 281 39.42 -18.63 9.80
CA LEU A 281 38.08 -19.22 9.72
C LEU A 281 37.00 -18.13 9.84
N MET A 282 37.23 -17.11 10.65
CA MET A 282 36.34 -15.94 10.73
C MET A 282 36.27 -15.20 9.39
N ILE A 283 37.41 -14.93 8.75
CA ILE A 283 37.47 -14.26 7.43
C ILE A 283 36.70 -15.07 6.38
N VAL A 284 36.84 -16.40 6.40
CA VAL A 284 36.06 -17.28 5.50
C VAL A 284 34.56 -17.14 5.74
N SER A 285 34.12 -17.04 7.01
CA SER A 285 32.70 -16.83 7.31
C SER A 285 32.15 -15.51 6.78
N ILE A 286 32.95 -14.44 6.80
CA ILE A 286 32.56 -13.12 6.25
C ILE A 286 32.42 -13.23 4.73
N GLY A 287 33.41 -13.83 4.05
CA GLY A 287 33.35 -14.05 2.61
C GLY A 287 32.15 -14.91 2.20
N LEU A 288 31.82 -15.93 3.01
CA LEU A 288 30.63 -16.75 2.79
C LEU A 288 29.34 -15.93 2.96
N SER A 289 29.25 -15.07 3.98
CA SER A 289 28.09 -14.19 4.21
C SER A 289 27.81 -13.32 3.00
N ILE A 290 28.84 -12.64 2.49
CA ILE A 290 28.73 -11.76 1.30
C ILE A 290 28.33 -12.58 0.07
N THR A 291 28.93 -13.76 -0.10
CA THR A 291 28.60 -14.66 -1.22
C THR A 291 27.14 -15.11 -1.16
N MET A 292 26.63 -15.46 0.02
CA MET A 292 25.23 -15.83 0.21
C MET A 292 24.29 -14.68 -0.08
N GLN A 293 24.60 -13.48 0.43
CA GLN A 293 23.78 -12.31 0.21
C GLN A 293 23.62 -12.00 -1.29
N TYR A 294 24.71 -12.04 -2.06
CA TYR A 294 24.64 -11.89 -3.52
C TYR A 294 23.96 -13.07 -4.22
N MET A 295 24.10 -14.28 -3.70
CA MET A 295 23.38 -15.45 -4.22
C MET A 295 21.87 -15.28 -4.06
N PHE A 296 21.40 -14.77 -2.91
CA PHE A 296 19.99 -14.50 -2.67
C PHE A 296 19.46 -13.43 -3.60
N GLN A 297 20.20 -12.32 -3.76
CA GLN A 297 19.84 -11.27 -4.70
C GLN A 297 19.81 -11.76 -6.15
N PHE A 298 20.69 -12.67 -6.53
CA PHE A 298 20.71 -13.24 -7.88
C PHE A 298 19.49 -14.14 -8.17
N ILE A 299 19.03 -14.91 -7.18
CA ILE A 299 17.92 -15.86 -7.36
C ILE A 299 16.55 -15.21 -7.16
N TRP A 300 16.39 -14.39 -6.12
CA TRP A 300 15.11 -13.77 -5.73
C TRP A 300 14.98 -12.28 -6.05
N GLY A 301 16.07 -11.63 -6.47
CA GLY A 301 16.10 -10.17 -6.60
C GLY A 301 16.30 -9.47 -5.25
N SER A 302 16.23 -8.13 -5.26
CA SER A 302 16.31 -7.29 -4.05
C SER A 302 14.97 -7.11 -3.33
N GLY A 303 13.88 -7.70 -3.85
CA GLY A 303 12.52 -7.49 -3.34
C GLY A 303 12.14 -8.37 -2.16
N ILE A 304 11.10 -7.96 -1.43
CA ILE A 304 10.56 -8.69 -0.27
C ILE A 304 9.74 -9.90 -0.75
N VAL A 305 10.11 -11.09 -0.31
CA VAL A 305 9.35 -12.32 -0.58
C VAL A 305 8.34 -12.55 0.54
N ARG A 306 7.04 -12.45 0.23
CA ARG A 306 5.96 -12.70 1.19
C ARG A 306 5.50 -14.15 1.13
N ILE A 307 5.40 -14.79 2.30
CA ILE A 307 5.00 -16.19 2.41
C ILE A 307 3.48 -16.33 2.23
N ASP A 308 2.65 -15.40 2.72
CA ASP A 308 1.19 -15.52 2.62
C ASP A 308 0.57 -14.50 1.64
N THR A 309 -0.24 -15.01 0.71
CA THR A 309 -1.00 -14.23 -0.28
C THR A 309 -2.51 -14.37 -0.09
N LYS A 310 -2.98 -15.23 0.83
CA LYS A 310 -4.42 -15.41 1.09
C LYS A 310 -4.77 -14.87 2.46
N ASN A 311 -5.82 -14.06 2.51
CA ASN A 311 -6.28 -13.40 3.73
C ASN A 311 -6.48 -14.43 4.86
N PRO A 312 -5.63 -14.45 5.89
CA PRO A 312 -5.70 -15.47 6.93
C PRO A 312 -6.97 -15.25 7.74
N ALA A 313 -7.78 -16.30 7.90
CA ALA A 313 -8.95 -16.26 8.76
C ALA A 313 -8.52 -15.80 10.16
N THR A 314 -9.13 -14.72 10.66
CA THR A 314 -8.91 -14.20 12.00
C THR A 314 -9.95 -14.81 12.92
N ALA A 315 -9.50 -15.38 14.04
CA ALA A 315 -10.39 -15.88 15.09
C ALA A 315 -10.22 -15.00 16.32
N THR A 316 -11.33 -14.43 16.79
CA THR A 316 -11.40 -13.66 18.03
C THR A 316 -11.73 -14.59 19.19
N ILE A 317 -10.76 -14.77 20.10
CA ILE A 317 -11.01 -15.43 21.39
C ILE A 317 -10.57 -14.46 22.48
N PHE A 318 -11.48 -14.17 23.42
CA PHE A 318 -11.20 -13.32 24.60
C PHE A 318 -10.60 -11.93 24.28
N GLY A 319 -11.07 -11.27 23.23
CA GLY A 319 -10.65 -9.89 22.90
C GLY A 319 -9.26 -9.77 22.25
N ILE A 320 -8.65 -10.89 21.88
CA ILE A 320 -7.39 -10.93 21.11
C ILE A 320 -7.71 -11.42 19.70
N THR A 321 -7.52 -10.56 18.69
CA THR A 321 -7.58 -10.96 17.28
C THR A 321 -6.25 -11.59 16.87
N MET A 322 -6.22 -12.91 16.74
CA MET A 322 -5.08 -13.65 16.19
C MET A 322 -5.49 -14.30 14.88
N THR A 323 -4.58 -14.36 13.91
CA THR A 323 -4.75 -15.17 12.70
C THR A 323 -4.71 -16.66 13.08
N VAL A 324 -5.58 -17.48 12.51
CA VAL A 324 -5.69 -18.92 12.81
C VAL A 324 -4.33 -19.63 12.64
N GLN A 325 -3.51 -19.17 11.69
CA GLN A 325 -2.16 -19.68 11.48
C GLN A 325 -1.22 -19.42 12.68
N SER A 326 -1.39 -18.30 13.39
CA SER A 326 -0.62 -18.01 14.62
C SER A 326 -1.13 -18.75 15.85
N TYR A 327 -2.31 -19.38 15.80
CA TYR A 327 -2.81 -20.21 16.90
C TYR A 327 -2.17 -21.60 16.91
N VAL A 328 -1.73 -22.07 15.75
CA VAL A 328 -1.21 -23.43 15.57
C VAL A 328 0.32 -23.45 15.38
N ALA A 329 0.94 -22.33 14.99
CA ALA A 329 2.40 -22.16 14.89
C ALA A 329 3.03 -21.73 16.23
#